data_AF-A0A9P4J4P1-F1
#
_entry.id   AF-A0A9P4J4P1-F1
#
_cell.length_a   1.000
_cell.length_b   1.000
_cell.length_c   1.000
_cell.angle_alpha   90.00
_cell.angle_beta   90.00
_cell.angle_gamma   90.00
#
_symmetry.space_group_name_H-M   'P 1'
#
loop_
_entity.id
_entity.type
_entity.pdbx_description
1 polymer ?
#
loop_
_entity_poly.entity_id
_entity_poly.type
_entity_poly.pdbx_seq_one_letter_code
_entity_poly.pdbx_strand_id
1 'polypeptide(L)'
;MTTTTTTIDHPAEQTEASRLASLLDAQEKANALFAEIEPLIRPGISEKALSDSIHKLGQDRHGVRTHWHKRVVRSGENTLRPFQDNPPDRIIGEDDILVVDLGPVFEKWEADFGRTYVLGNDPEKERLRRSLEPMWWKVKAVWDQREDMTGEELYDTARKMAEEEGWKWGADIAGHIVGDFPHERYV
;
A
#
# COMPACT_ATOMS: atom_id res chain seq x y z
N MET A 1 -16.43 -52.78 -23.29
CA MET A 1 -16.54 -51.86 -22.15
C MET A 1 -15.21 -51.12 -22.06
N THR A 2 -15.18 -49.91 -22.59
CA THR A 2 -13.96 -49.09 -22.67
C THR A 2 -13.96 -48.19 -21.44
N THR A 3 -13.01 -48.42 -20.53
CA THR A 3 -12.87 -47.61 -19.31
C THR A 3 -12.16 -46.32 -19.68
N THR A 4 -12.90 -45.21 -19.72
CA THR A 4 -12.34 -43.86 -19.87
C THR A 4 -11.80 -43.42 -18.52
N THR A 5 -10.47 -43.40 -18.38
CA THR A 5 -9.81 -42.75 -17.23
C THR A 5 -9.89 -41.24 -17.43
N THR A 6 -10.77 -40.59 -16.67
CA THR A 6 -10.80 -39.12 -16.55
C THR A 6 -9.57 -38.69 -15.76
N THR A 7 -8.58 -38.11 -16.44
CA THR A 7 -7.49 -37.37 -15.81
C THR A 7 -8.09 -36.12 -15.18
N ILE A 8 -8.05 -36.03 -13.85
CA ILE A 8 -8.38 -34.82 -13.11
C ILE A 8 -7.19 -33.87 -13.30
N ASP A 9 -7.38 -32.87 -14.16
CA ASP A 9 -6.42 -31.79 -14.41
C ASP A 9 -6.22 -31.02 -13.10
N HIS A 10 -5.11 -31.25 -12.42
CA HIS A 10 -4.69 -30.41 -11.31
C HIS A 10 -4.10 -29.14 -11.92
N PRO A 11 -4.56 -27.94 -11.54
CA PRO A 11 -3.92 -26.71 -12.02
C PRO A 11 -2.44 -26.78 -11.64
N ALA A 12 -1.56 -26.56 -12.62
CA ALA A 12 -0.12 -26.61 -12.43
C ALA A 12 0.27 -25.74 -11.23
N GLU A 13 1.03 -26.31 -10.28
CA GLU A 13 1.59 -25.56 -9.15
C GLU A 13 2.34 -24.33 -9.68
N GLN A 14 2.02 -23.16 -9.14
CA GLN A 14 2.68 -21.93 -9.54
C GLN A 14 4.16 -21.97 -9.11
N THR A 15 5.07 -21.69 -10.03
CA THR A 15 6.49 -21.59 -9.70
C THR A 15 6.78 -20.30 -8.94
N GLU A 16 7.78 -20.30 -8.05
CA GLU A 16 8.20 -19.09 -7.32
C GLU A 16 8.58 -17.94 -8.28
N ALA A 17 9.17 -18.25 -9.44
CA ALA A 17 9.48 -17.26 -10.46
C ALA A 17 8.20 -16.62 -11.06
N SER A 18 7.15 -17.42 -11.31
CA SER A 18 5.86 -16.90 -11.78
C SER A 18 5.17 -16.08 -10.71
N ARG A 19 5.23 -16.52 -9.44
CA ARG A 19 4.67 -15.82 -8.29
C ARG A 19 5.31 -14.44 -8.10
N LEU A 20 6.65 -14.39 -8.13
CA LEU A 20 7.40 -13.12 -8.07
C LEU A 20 7.03 -12.19 -9.24
N ALA A 21 6.96 -12.71 -10.47
CA ALA A 21 6.60 -11.91 -11.63
C ALA A 21 5.21 -11.27 -11.49
N SER A 22 4.25 -12.00 -10.92
CA SER A 22 2.90 -11.48 -10.69
C SER A 22 2.83 -10.44 -9.57
N LEU A 23 3.60 -10.60 -8.49
CA LEU A 23 3.71 -9.58 -7.44
C LEU A 23 4.32 -8.27 -7.98
N LEU A 24 5.35 -8.37 -8.82
CA LEU A 24 5.96 -7.21 -9.47
C LEU A 24 5.00 -6.52 -10.45
N ASP A 25 4.21 -7.28 -11.21
CA ASP A 25 3.16 -6.72 -12.08
C ASP A 25 2.06 -6.01 -11.27
N ALA A 26 1.62 -6.58 -10.15
CA ALA A 26 0.66 -5.93 -9.25
C ALA A 26 1.22 -4.62 -8.67
N GLN A 27 2.50 -4.60 -8.29
CA GLN A 27 3.18 -3.39 -7.84
C GLN A 27 3.19 -2.31 -8.93
N GLU A 28 3.50 -2.67 -10.18
CA GLU A 28 3.55 -1.70 -11.28
C GLU A 28 2.16 -1.15 -11.64
N LYS A 29 1.12 -1.99 -11.57
CA LYS A 29 -0.27 -1.54 -11.72
C LYS A 29 -0.68 -0.59 -10.60
N ALA A 30 -0.23 -0.84 -9.36
CA ALA A 30 -0.44 0.08 -8.23
C ALA A 30 0.29 1.41 -8.47
N ASN A 31 1.55 1.39 -8.90
CA ASN A 31 2.29 2.61 -9.29
C ASN A 31 1.50 3.45 -10.31
N ALA A 32 1.02 2.80 -11.38
CA ALA A 32 0.25 3.48 -12.43
C ALA A 32 -1.06 4.08 -11.90
N LEU A 33 -1.79 3.33 -11.05
CA LEU A 33 -2.99 3.84 -10.37
C LEU A 33 -2.66 5.08 -9.53
N PHE A 34 -1.59 5.04 -8.76
CA PHE A 34 -1.19 6.15 -7.88
C PHE A 34 -0.81 7.42 -8.66
N ALA A 35 -0.19 7.29 -9.83
CA ALA A 35 0.06 8.42 -10.72
C ALA A 35 -1.24 9.05 -11.24
N GLU A 36 -2.26 8.25 -11.51
CA GLU A 36 -3.54 8.73 -12.05
C GLU A 36 -4.45 9.39 -11.01
N ILE A 37 -4.30 9.06 -9.72
CA ILE A 37 -5.12 9.66 -8.67
C ILE A 37 -4.61 11.03 -8.22
N GLU A 38 -3.34 11.39 -8.50
CA GLU A 38 -2.75 12.66 -8.07
C GLU A 38 -3.63 13.88 -8.40
N PRO A 39 -4.20 14.02 -9.63
CA PRO A 39 -5.05 15.16 -9.97
C PRO A 39 -6.40 15.17 -9.23
N LEU A 40 -6.81 14.05 -8.62
CA LEU A 40 -8.04 13.96 -7.84
C LEU A 40 -7.88 14.54 -6.43
N ILE A 41 -6.64 14.64 -5.94
CA ILE A 41 -6.31 15.09 -4.59
C ILE A 41 -6.31 16.62 -4.57
N ARG A 42 -7.31 17.21 -3.91
CA ARG A 42 -7.50 18.66 -3.87
C ARG A 42 -8.32 19.08 -2.65
N PRO A 43 -8.20 20.33 -2.19
CA PRO A 43 -9.03 20.84 -1.10
C PRO A 43 -10.51 20.91 -1.49
N GLY A 44 -11.37 20.92 -0.48
CA GLY A 44 -12.82 21.12 -0.62
C GLY A 44 -13.63 19.87 -0.97
N ILE A 45 -13.00 18.69 -1.10
CA ILE A 45 -13.68 17.40 -1.17
C ILE A 45 -13.50 16.65 0.15
N SER A 46 -14.41 15.74 0.48
CA SER A 46 -14.22 14.88 1.66
C SER A 46 -13.28 13.72 1.38
N GLU A 47 -12.67 13.18 2.44
CA GLU A 47 -11.86 11.96 2.39
C GLU A 47 -12.64 10.80 1.76
N LYS A 48 -13.91 10.65 2.15
CA LYS A 48 -14.80 9.66 1.56
C LYS A 48 -15.01 9.89 0.07
N ALA A 49 -15.27 11.12 -0.35
CA ALA A 49 -15.50 11.45 -1.76
C ALA A 49 -14.25 11.18 -2.63
N LEU A 50 -13.06 11.47 -2.10
CA LEU A 50 -11.79 11.12 -2.74
C LEU A 50 -11.61 9.58 -2.82
N SER A 51 -11.86 8.85 -1.73
CA SER A 51 -11.81 7.38 -1.71
C SER A 51 -12.75 6.74 -2.74
N ASP A 52 -13.97 7.27 -2.88
CA ASP A 52 -14.96 6.79 -3.86
C ASP A 52 -14.51 7.10 -5.32
N SER A 53 -13.90 8.26 -5.55
CA SER A 53 -13.36 8.63 -6.86
C SER A 53 -12.18 7.76 -7.28
N ILE A 54 -11.26 7.49 -6.36
CA ILE A 54 -10.14 6.56 -6.55
C ILE A 54 -10.65 5.15 -6.84
N HIS A 55 -11.63 4.69 -6.07
CA HIS A 55 -12.22 3.36 -6.27
C HIS A 55 -12.83 3.21 -7.67
N LYS A 56 -13.59 4.23 -8.10
CA LYS A 56 -14.18 4.26 -9.44
C LYS A 56 -13.10 4.25 -10.54
N LEU A 57 -12.05 5.06 -10.39
CA LEU A 57 -10.94 5.09 -11.34
C LEU A 57 -10.23 3.72 -11.43
N GLY A 58 -9.97 3.09 -10.30
CA GLY A 58 -9.35 1.76 -10.24
C GLY A 58 -10.21 0.68 -10.92
N GLN A 59 -11.53 0.73 -10.76
CA GLN A 59 -12.47 -0.17 -11.46
C GLN A 59 -12.46 0.08 -12.98
N ASP A 60 -12.60 1.34 -13.39
CA ASP A 60 -12.81 1.71 -14.79
C ASP A 60 -11.54 1.54 -15.64
N ARG A 61 -10.36 1.81 -15.07
CA ARG A 61 -9.10 1.89 -15.83
C ARG A 61 -8.09 0.79 -15.53
N HIS A 62 -8.15 0.20 -14.33
CA HIS A 62 -7.15 -0.79 -13.89
C HIS A 62 -7.76 -2.16 -13.57
N GLY A 63 -9.08 -2.33 -13.75
CA GLY A 63 -9.76 -3.60 -13.51
C GLY A 63 -9.72 -4.05 -12.04
N VAL A 64 -9.53 -3.13 -11.09
CA VAL A 64 -9.50 -3.44 -9.65
C VAL A 64 -10.89 -3.91 -9.24
N ARG A 65 -11.02 -5.19 -8.87
CA ARG A 65 -12.31 -5.80 -8.51
C ARG A 65 -12.60 -5.72 -7.03
N THR A 66 -11.57 -5.86 -6.20
CA THR A 66 -11.67 -5.86 -4.75
C THR A 66 -10.43 -5.23 -4.14
N HIS A 67 -10.49 -4.96 -2.83
CA HIS A 67 -9.33 -4.61 -2.02
C HIS A 67 -9.19 -5.64 -0.91
N TRP A 68 -7.96 -5.96 -0.54
CA TRP A 68 -7.69 -6.96 0.49
C TRP A 68 -7.79 -6.40 1.91
N HIS A 69 -7.57 -5.09 2.04
CA HIS A 69 -7.90 -4.31 3.22
C HIS A 69 -8.78 -3.11 2.89
N LYS A 70 -9.21 -2.36 3.93
CA LYS A 70 -10.02 -1.16 3.74
C LYS A 70 -9.21 -0.06 3.03
N ARG A 71 -9.86 0.70 2.14
CA ARG A 71 -9.22 1.88 1.52
C ARG A 71 -9.00 2.96 2.57
N VAL A 72 -7.75 3.36 2.78
CA VAL A 72 -7.39 4.44 3.70
C VAL A 72 -7.11 5.69 2.89
N VAL A 73 -7.96 6.71 3.07
CA VAL A 73 -7.73 8.07 2.58
C VAL A 73 -7.94 8.96 3.78
N ARG A 74 -6.87 9.58 4.27
CA ARG A 74 -6.88 10.38 5.50
C ARG A 74 -6.11 11.68 5.29
N SER A 75 -6.60 12.76 5.87
CA SER A 75 -6.10 14.12 5.70
C SER A 75 -5.96 14.85 7.03
N GLY A 76 -5.00 15.76 7.13
CA GLY A 76 -4.76 16.55 8.33
C GLY A 76 -4.58 15.67 9.57
N GLU A 77 -5.34 15.95 10.64
CA GLU A 77 -5.29 15.19 11.90
C GLU A 77 -5.66 13.71 11.74
N ASN A 78 -6.45 13.33 10.72
CA ASN A 78 -6.82 11.95 10.50
C ASN A 78 -5.60 11.10 10.08
N THR A 79 -4.52 11.70 9.57
CA THR A 79 -3.28 10.99 9.23
C THR A 79 -2.57 10.37 10.44
N LEU A 80 -2.87 10.85 11.66
CA LEU A 80 -2.31 10.33 12.90
C LEU A 80 -3.11 9.15 13.48
N ARG A 81 -4.23 8.77 12.85
CA ARG A 81 -5.07 7.70 13.36
C ARG A 81 -4.44 6.34 13.05
N PRO A 82 -4.47 5.38 14.00
CA PRO A 82 -4.09 3.99 13.73
C PRO A 82 -4.89 3.37 12.57
N PHE A 83 -4.36 2.32 11.94
CA PHE A 83 -5.01 1.68 10.80
C PHE A 83 -6.43 1.21 11.15
N GLN A 84 -6.63 0.56 12.30
CA GLN A 84 -7.90 0.01 12.78
C GLN A 84 -9.00 1.07 12.99
N ASP A 85 -8.63 2.32 13.26
CA ASP A 85 -9.57 3.39 13.55
C ASP A 85 -10.39 3.79 12.31
N ASN A 86 -11.60 4.31 12.55
CA ASN A 86 -12.46 4.90 11.53
C ASN A 86 -12.84 6.31 11.98
N PRO A 87 -11.95 7.31 11.81
CA PRO A 87 -12.27 8.68 12.16
C PRO A 87 -13.47 9.19 11.32
N PRO A 88 -14.18 10.22 11.80
CA PRO A 88 -15.24 10.86 11.02
C PRO A 88 -14.73 11.36 9.66
N ASP A 89 -15.61 11.33 8.65
CA ASP A 89 -15.33 11.91 7.34
C ASP A 89 -15.01 13.40 7.48
N ARG A 90 -13.92 13.84 6.87
CA ARG A 90 -13.39 15.19 6.98
C ARG A 90 -13.24 15.82 5.60
N ILE A 91 -13.47 17.13 5.52
CA ILE A 91 -13.16 17.92 4.32
C ILE A 91 -11.67 18.20 4.28
N ILE A 92 -11.03 17.88 3.15
CA ILE A 92 -9.63 18.15 2.89
C ILE A 92 -9.43 19.68 2.79
N GLY A 93 -8.53 20.22 3.59
CA GLY A 93 -8.14 21.62 3.65
C GLY A 93 -6.98 21.98 2.71
N GLU A 94 -6.74 23.28 2.53
CA GLU A 94 -5.77 23.81 1.57
C GLU A 94 -4.30 23.52 1.93
N ASP A 95 -3.99 23.35 3.21
CA ASP A 95 -2.63 23.11 3.73
C ASP A 95 -2.47 21.71 4.37
N ASP A 96 -3.33 20.75 4.02
CA ASP A 96 -3.30 19.42 4.62
C ASP A 96 -2.18 18.52 4.09
N ILE A 97 -1.69 17.66 4.96
CA ILE A 97 -0.99 16.42 4.56
C ILE A 97 -2.01 15.29 4.46
N LEU A 98 -1.82 14.38 3.51
CA LEU A 98 -2.69 13.24 3.28
C LEU A 98 -1.89 11.95 3.22
N VAL A 99 -2.48 10.87 3.72
CA VAL A 99 -2.03 9.49 3.51
C VAL A 99 -3.12 8.78 2.71
N VAL A 100 -2.72 8.24 1.55
CA VAL A 100 -3.54 7.34 0.74
C VAL A 100 -2.86 5.99 0.76
N ASP A 101 -3.55 5.01 1.32
CA ASP A 101 -3.07 3.64 1.49
C ASP A 101 -4.15 2.67 0.99
N LEU A 102 -3.78 1.93 -0.06
CA LEU A 102 -4.67 1.09 -0.83
C LEU A 102 -4.05 -0.29 -0.98
N GLY A 103 -4.90 -1.30 -0.76
CA GLY A 103 -4.58 -2.70 -1.02
C GLY A 103 -5.34 -3.24 -2.23
N PRO A 104 -5.13 -2.71 -3.46
CA PRO A 104 -5.89 -3.15 -4.62
C PRO A 104 -5.52 -4.59 -4.97
N VAL A 105 -6.52 -5.38 -5.33
CA VAL A 105 -6.30 -6.72 -5.89
C VAL A 105 -6.42 -6.63 -7.40
N PHE A 106 -5.29 -6.84 -8.09
CA PHE A 106 -5.22 -6.95 -9.54
C PHE A 106 -5.27 -8.43 -9.92
N GLU A 107 -6.38 -8.85 -10.52
CA GLU A 107 -6.69 -10.26 -10.78
C GLU A 107 -6.67 -11.11 -9.49
N LYS A 108 -5.55 -11.77 -9.19
CA LYS A 108 -5.34 -12.63 -8.01
C LYS A 108 -4.26 -12.10 -7.06
N TRP A 109 -3.62 -10.97 -7.39
CA TRP A 109 -2.42 -10.48 -6.73
C TRP A 109 -2.72 -9.20 -5.95
N GLU A 110 -2.36 -9.22 -4.68
CA GLU A 110 -2.40 -8.04 -3.83
C GLU A 110 -1.25 -7.11 -4.21
N ALA A 111 -1.54 -5.83 -4.34
CA ALA A 111 -0.57 -4.81 -3.99
C ALA A 111 -0.95 -4.24 -2.63
N ASP A 112 0.05 -3.78 -1.88
CA ASP A 112 -0.11 -2.94 -0.70
C ASP A 112 0.72 -1.68 -0.94
N PHE A 113 0.03 -0.56 -1.06
CA PHE A 113 0.66 0.63 -1.62
C PHE A 113 0.15 1.89 -0.95
N GLY A 114 1.08 2.59 -0.30
CA GLY A 114 0.85 3.86 0.36
C GLY A 114 1.62 5.01 -0.29
N ARG A 115 1.00 6.19 -0.37
CA ARG A 115 1.68 7.46 -0.67
C ARG A 115 1.19 8.57 0.24
N THR A 116 2.11 9.49 0.53
CA THR A 116 1.84 10.72 1.26
C THR A 116 1.82 11.90 0.30
N TYR A 117 0.82 12.75 0.44
CA TYR A 117 0.64 13.96 -0.37
C TYR A 117 0.59 15.17 0.55
N VAL A 118 1.01 16.33 0.06
CA VAL A 118 0.97 17.59 0.79
C VAL A 118 0.28 18.61 -0.10
N LEU A 119 -0.75 19.25 0.44
CA LEU A 119 -1.38 20.42 -0.12
C LEU A 119 -0.79 21.67 0.55
N GLY A 120 -0.74 22.77 -0.18
CA GLY A 120 -0.12 24.00 0.27
C GLY A 120 1.41 23.96 0.17
N ASN A 121 2.08 24.82 0.96
CA ASN A 121 3.53 25.03 0.87
C ASN A 121 4.24 24.95 2.22
N ASP A 122 3.67 24.19 3.17
CA ASP A 122 4.27 23.98 4.49
C ASP A 122 5.61 23.23 4.35
N PRO A 123 6.75 23.87 4.73
CA PRO A 123 8.07 23.31 4.48
C PRO A 123 8.32 22.03 5.28
N GLU A 124 7.72 21.86 6.47
CA GLU A 124 7.93 20.67 7.29
C GLU A 124 7.12 19.48 6.77
N LYS A 125 5.87 19.70 6.32
CA LYS A 125 5.08 18.64 5.66
C LYS A 125 5.77 18.16 4.39
N GLU A 126 6.30 19.09 3.60
CA GLU A 126 7.07 18.77 2.40
C GLU A 126 8.39 18.06 2.71
N ARG A 127 9.09 18.46 3.78
CA ARG A 127 10.28 17.75 4.26
C ARG A 127 9.94 16.30 4.64
N LEU A 128 8.84 16.09 5.36
CA LEU A 128 8.37 14.76 5.72
C LEU A 128 8.09 13.93 4.46
N ARG A 129 7.25 14.43 3.55
CA ARG A 129 6.89 13.74 2.31
C ARG A 129 8.13 13.30 1.51
N ARG A 130 9.12 14.20 1.38
CA ARG A 130 10.37 13.92 0.63
C ARG A 130 11.32 12.96 1.35
N SER A 131 11.23 12.80 2.66
CA SER A 131 12.06 11.85 3.42
C SER A 131 11.60 10.39 3.29
N LEU A 132 10.30 10.14 3.04
CA LEU A 132 9.71 8.79 3.14
C LEU A 132 10.32 7.77 2.18
N GLU A 133 10.35 8.06 0.88
CA GLU A 133 10.86 7.11 -0.13
C GLU A 133 12.38 6.88 0.00
N PRO A 134 13.24 7.92 0.15
CA PRO A 134 14.65 7.70 0.43
C PRO A 134 14.91 6.86 1.69
N MET A 135 14.12 7.06 2.75
CA MET A 135 14.20 6.24 3.96
C MET A 135 13.90 4.77 3.67
N TRP A 136 12.82 4.51 2.92
CA TRP A 136 12.45 3.15 2.53
C TRP A 136 13.59 2.45 1.78
N TRP A 137 14.23 3.12 0.81
CA TRP A 137 15.37 2.55 0.06
C TRP A 137 16.58 2.28 0.94
N LYS A 138 16.86 3.12 1.94
CA LYS A 138 17.95 2.90 2.91
C LYS A 138 17.70 1.66 3.76
N VAL A 139 16.48 1.53 4.31
CA VAL A 139 16.09 0.37 5.13
C VAL A 139 16.14 -0.91 4.30
N LYS A 140 15.58 -0.88 3.07
CA LYS A 140 15.64 -2.01 2.15
C LYS A 140 17.08 -2.42 1.82
N ALA A 141 17.98 -1.47 1.60
CA ALA A 141 19.37 -1.79 1.29
C ALA A 141 20.08 -2.55 2.43
N VAL A 142 19.70 -2.30 3.69
CA VAL A 142 20.20 -3.07 4.85
C VAL A 142 19.57 -4.47 4.89
N TRP A 143 18.27 -4.56 4.65
CA TRP A 143 17.57 -5.85 4.57
C TRP A 143 18.19 -6.77 3.51
N ASP A 144 18.44 -6.25 2.30
CA ASP A 144 18.99 -7.03 1.18
C ASP A 144 20.42 -7.56 1.45
N GLN A 145 21.15 -6.99 2.42
CA GLN A 145 22.50 -7.42 2.79
C GLN A 145 22.53 -8.49 3.89
N ARG A 146 21.40 -8.78 4.53
CA ARG A 146 21.28 -9.63 5.71
C ARG A 146 20.20 -10.70 5.50
N GLU A 147 20.58 -11.84 4.92
CA GLU A 147 19.65 -12.96 4.72
C GLU A 147 19.07 -13.52 6.03
N ASP A 148 19.71 -13.27 7.17
CA ASP A 148 19.33 -13.74 8.51
C ASP A 148 18.61 -12.68 9.37
N MET A 149 18.30 -11.50 8.80
CA MET A 149 17.67 -10.41 9.55
C MET A 149 16.27 -10.79 10.01
N THR A 150 16.02 -10.62 11.31
CA THR A 150 14.69 -10.80 11.89
C THR A 150 13.82 -9.56 11.68
N GLY A 151 12.50 -9.72 11.80
CA GLY A 151 11.57 -8.58 11.73
C GLY A 151 11.77 -7.54 12.85
N GLU A 152 12.22 -7.97 14.04
CA GLU A 152 12.57 -7.08 15.15
C GLU A 152 13.80 -6.23 14.81
N GLU A 153 14.84 -6.83 14.23
CA GLU A 153 16.02 -6.10 13.78
C GLU A 153 15.70 -5.13 12.64
N LEU A 154 14.81 -5.51 11.72
CA LEU A 154 14.33 -4.62 10.67
C LEU A 154 13.56 -3.43 11.25
N TYR A 155 12.70 -3.68 12.24
CA TYR A 155 11.98 -2.63 12.97
C TYR A 155 12.94 -1.65 13.65
N ASP A 156 13.90 -2.16 14.42
CA ASP A 156 14.88 -1.33 15.12
C ASP A 156 15.76 -0.54 14.15
N THR A 157 16.12 -1.13 13.01
CA THR A 157 16.85 -0.45 11.94
C THR A 157 16.06 0.72 11.37
N ALA A 158 14.80 0.48 10.98
CA ALA A 158 13.93 1.52 10.43
C ALA A 158 13.68 2.66 11.42
N ARG A 159 13.38 2.31 12.68
CA ARG A 159 13.18 3.27 13.78
C ARG A 159 14.42 4.13 14.00
N LYS A 160 15.60 3.51 14.12
CA LYS A 160 16.86 4.21 14.33
C LYS A 160 17.20 5.17 13.18
N MET A 161 17.05 4.73 11.93
CA MET A 161 17.31 5.60 10.77
C MET A 161 16.35 6.79 10.71
N ALA A 162 15.08 6.59 11.06
CA ALA A 162 14.12 7.69 11.15
C ALA A 162 14.53 8.70 12.24
N GLU A 163 14.93 8.22 13.43
CA GLU A 163 15.42 9.05 14.53
C GLU A 163 16.69 9.84 14.16
N GLU A 164 17.62 9.23 13.42
CA GLU A 164 18.84 9.88 12.91
C GLU A 164 18.54 11.01 11.91
N GLU A 165 17.42 10.94 11.17
CA GLU A 165 16.92 12.03 10.32
C GLU A 165 16.03 13.05 11.06
N GLY A 166 15.92 12.92 12.39
CA GLY A 166 15.17 13.83 13.25
C GLY A 166 13.66 13.57 13.28
N TRP A 167 13.22 12.38 12.87
CA TRP A 167 11.81 11.98 12.93
C TRP A 167 11.52 11.19 14.20
N LYS A 168 10.32 11.39 14.75
CA LYS A 168 9.78 10.52 15.80
C LYS A 168 9.07 9.35 15.14
N TRP A 169 9.48 8.12 15.48
CA TRP A 169 8.77 6.92 15.04
C TRP A 169 7.39 6.82 15.71
N GLY A 170 6.36 6.53 14.90
CA GLY A 170 4.97 6.59 15.33
C GLY A 170 4.18 5.28 15.24
N ALA A 171 4.83 4.17 14.85
CA ALA A 171 4.16 2.90 14.56
C ALA A 171 4.69 1.73 15.42
N ASP A 172 3.84 0.74 15.66
CA ASP A 172 4.21 -0.48 16.40
C ASP A 172 4.97 -1.50 15.53
N ILE A 173 4.92 -1.35 14.21
CA ILE A 173 5.61 -2.20 13.22
C ILE A 173 6.27 -1.34 12.14
N ALA A 174 7.25 -1.90 11.43
CA ALA A 174 7.90 -1.27 10.27
C ALA A 174 7.33 -1.74 8.93
N GLY A 175 6.51 -2.78 8.94
CA GLY A 175 5.83 -3.33 7.77
C GLY A 175 5.36 -4.76 8.02
N HIS A 176 4.81 -5.37 6.98
CA HIS A 176 4.50 -6.79 6.93
C HIS A 176 4.78 -7.33 5.52
N ILE A 177 4.70 -8.64 5.36
CA ILE A 177 4.88 -9.31 4.07
C ILE A 177 3.57 -9.21 3.27
N VAL A 178 3.69 -9.08 1.95
CA VAL A 178 2.58 -9.19 0.99
C VAL A 178 2.76 -10.48 0.20
N GLY A 179 1.67 -11.13 -0.17
CA GLY A 179 1.71 -12.40 -0.87
C GLY A 179 0.47 -12.63 -1.73
N ASP A 180 0.15 -13.90 -1.94
CA ASP A 180 -0.99 -14.31 -2.74
C ASP A 180 -2.28 -13.95 -1.97
N PHE A 181 -3.22 -13.23 -2.59
CA PHE A 181 -4.53 -12.97 -1.96
C PHE A 181 -5.24 -14.31 -1.77
N PRO A 182 -5.50 -14.78 -0.54
CA PRO A 182 -6.18 -16.05 -0.37
C PRO A 182 -7.63 -15.88 -0.85
N HIS A 183 -7.94 -16.50 -1.99
CA HIS A 183 -9.32 -16.85 -2.31
C HIS A 183 -9.91 -17.91 -1.36
N GLU A 184 -9.14 -18.41 -0.39
CA GLU A 184 -9.67 -19.22 0.70
C GLU A 184 -10.41 -18.33 1.72
N ARG A 185 -11.66 -18.02 1.39
CA ARG A 185 -12.67 -17.96 2.44
C ARG A 185 -12.80 -19.37 3.00
N TYR A 186 -12.14 -19.65 4.11
CA TYR A 186 -12.64 -20.70 4.99
C TYR A 186 -14.06 -20.31 5.38
N VAL A 187 -15.03 -21.07 4.88
CA VAL A 187 -16.43 -21.04 5.32
C VAL A 187 -16.52 -21.73 6.67
#